data_AF-A0A2E4HDN1-F1
#
_entry.id   AF-A0A2E4HDN1-F1
#
_cell.length_a   1.000
_cell.length_b   1.000
_cell.length_c   1.000
_cell.angle_alpha   90.00
_cell.angle_beta   90.00
_cell.angle_gamma   90.00
#
_symmetry.space_group_name_H-M   'P 1'
#
loop_
_entity.id
_entity.type
_entity.pdbx_description
1 polymer ?
#
loop_
_entity_poly.entity_id
_entity_poly.type
_entity_poly.pdbx_seq_one_letter_code
_entity_poly.pdbx_strand_id
1 'polypeptide(L)'
;MKNEQEQALDRWSAKHIKEAGVEQPSSDFTAQVMQAVEKASEKPVLVYKPLISRIGWLCIAFTVCALLAYTLFTSTSLETSIGVSRSVEQQLEQLTFLPLDLEWQVPSSLTYGMLAVALWMGLEISLGKKRFQ
;
A
#
# COMPACT_ATOMS: atom_id res chain seq x y z
N MET A 1 -28.88 -53.42 -13.95
CA MET A 1 -28.24 -54.36 -14.89
C MET A 1 -27.46 -53.51 -15.88
N LYS A 2 -26.12 -53.64 -15.99
CA LYS A 2 -25.33 -52.87 -16.97
C LYS A 2 -25.71 -53.30 -18.38
N ASN A 3 -25.95 -52.33 -19.27
CA ASN A 3 -26.39 -52.61 -20.64
C ASN A 3 -25.31 -53.42 -21.38
N GLU A 4 -25.70 -54.35 -22.26
CA GLU A 4 -24.75 -55.24 -22.96
C GLU A 4 -23.69 -54.46 -23.76
N GLN A 5 -24.05 -53.28 -24.26
CA GLN A 5 -23.16 -52.35 -24.95
C GLN A 5 -22.06 -51.79 -24.03
N GLU A 6 -22.38 -51.45 -22.79
CA GLU A 6 -21.39 -50.98 -21.82
C GLU A 6 -20.37 -52.06 -21.49
N GLN A 7 -20.83 -53.31 -21.38
CA GLN A 7 -19.95 -54.46 -21.12
C GLN A 7 -19.06 -54.81 -22.32
N ALA A 8 -19.52 -54.54 -23.55
CA ALA A 8 -18.72 -54.73 -24.76
C ALA A 8 -17.63 -53.64 -24.87
N LEU A 9 -17.98 -52.38 -24.55
CA LEU A 9 -17.04 -51.25 -24.51
C LEU A 9 -15.97 -51.44 -23.42
N ASP A 10 -16.38 -51.87 -22.24
CA ASP A 10 -15.47 -52.12 -21.12
C ASP A 10 -14.47 -53.26 -21.45
N ARG A 11 -14.97 -54.34 -22.08
CA ARG A 11 -14.11 -55.44 -22.55
C ARG A 11 -13.16 -55.02 -23.68
N TRP A 12 -13.63 -54.18 -24.61
CA TRP A 12 -12.80 -53.64 -25.68
C TRP A 12 -11.70 -52.74 -25.12
N SER A 13 -12.05 -51.81 -24.23
CA SER A 13 -11.11 -50.91 -23.57
C SER A 13 -10.08 -51.69 -22.75
N ALA A 14 -10.52 -52.64 -21.92
CA ALA A 14 -9.63 -53.48 -21.13
C ALA A 14 -8.68 -54.32 -21.99
N LYS A 15 -9.15 -54.82 -23.15
CA LYS A 15 -8.30 -55.56 -24.09
C LYS A 15 -7.21 -54.67 -24.70
N HIS A 16 -7.57 -53.48 -25.16
CA HIS A 16 -6.62 -52.53 -25.75
C HIS A 16 -5.62 -51.99 -24.72
N ILE A 17 -6.05 -51.70 -23.49
CA ILE A 17 -5.16 -51.29 -22.40
C ILE A 17 -4.17 -52.41 -22.04
N LYS A 18 -4.61 -53.67 -22.09
CA LYS A 18 -3.77 -54.83 -21.81
C LYS A 18 -2.81 -55.16 -22.96
N GLU A 19 -3.23 -54.98 -24.21
CA GLU A 19 -2.39 -55.17 -25.41
C GLU A 19 -1.37 -54.04 -25.60
N ALA A 20 -1.71 -52.81 -25.22
CA ALA A 20 -0.79 -51.67 -25.27
C ALA A 20 0.40 -51.83 -24.33
N GLY A 21 0.29 -52.70 -23.32
CA GLY A 21 1.29 -52.82 -22.26
C GLY A 21 1.33 -51.55 -21.40
N VAL A 22 1.47 -51.70 -20.09
CA VAL A 22 1.94 -50.58 -19.28
C VAL A 22 3.40 -50.45 -19.65
N GLU A 23 3.74 -49.56 -20.59
CA GLU A 23 5.13 -49.15 -20.80
C GLU A 23 5.65 -48.78 -19.41
N GLN A 24 6.59 -49.56 -18.89
CA GLN A 24 7.20 -49.24 -17.62
C GLN A 24 7.93 -47.92 -17.86
N PRO A 25 7.51 -46.84 -17.19
CA PRO A 25 8.26 -45.61 -17.29
C PRO A 25 9.70 -45.90 -16.88
N SER A 26 10.65 -45.17 -17.46
CA SER A 26 12.04 -45.29 -17.02
C SER A 26 12.11 -45.11 -15.50
N SER A 27 13.07 -45.76 -14.85
CA SER A 27 13.25 -45.64 -13.38
C SER A 27 13.29 -44.20 -12.90
N ASP A 28 13.73 -43.29 -13.77
CA ASP A 28 13.95 -41.88 -13.50
C ASP A 28 12.82 -40.97 -14.01
N PHE A 29 11.71 -41.53 -14.54
CA PHE A 29 10.59 -40.73 -15.05
C PHE A 29 10.00 -39.83 -13.98
N THR A 30 9.69 -40.40 -12.81
CA THR A 30 9.13 -39.65 -11.67
C THR A 30 10.12 -38.60 -11.18
N ALA A 31 11.41 -38.92 -11.15
CA ALA A 31 12.46 -37.98 -10.75
C ALA A 31 12.56 -36.81 -11.74
N GLN A 32 12.51 -37.06 -13.05
CA GLN A 32 12.54 -36.05 -14.09
C GLN A 32 11.28 -35.16 -14.09
N VAL A 33 10.10 -35.75 -13.88
CA VAL A 33 8.84 -35.01 -13.75
C VAL A 33 8.86 -34.13 -12.51
N MET A 34 9.26 -34.65 -11.36
CA MET A 34 9.38 -33.87 -10.12
C MET A 34 10.40 -32.75 -10.25
N GLN A 35 11.56 -33.00 -10.88
CA GLN A 35 12.57 -31.98 -11.13
C GLN A 35 12.07 -30.89 -12.09
N ALA A 36 11.28 -31.25 -13.11
CA ALA A 36 10.67 -30.28 -14.01
C ALA A 36 9.56 -29.45 -13.32
N VAL A 37 8.79 -30.08 -12.42
CA VAL A 37 7.78 -29.40 -11.60
C VAL A 37 8.43 -28.46 -10.60
N GLU A 38 9.53 -28.85 -9.96
CA GLU A 38 10.27 -28.04 -9.01
C GLU A 38 10.89 -26.81 -9.70
N LYS A 39 11.53 -27.00 -10.87
CA LYS A 39 12.01 -25.88 -11.71
C LYS A 39 10.88 -24.98 -12.23
N ALA A 40 9.70 -25.54 -12.49
CA ALA A 40 8.52 -24.76 -12.88
C ALA A 40 7.88 -24.03 -11.69
N SER A 41 8.04 -24.55 -10.47
CA SER A 41 7.59 -23.95 -9.21
C SER A 41 8.59 -22.93 -8.66
N GLU A 42 9.85 -22.98 -9.06
CA GLU A 42 10.86 -21.92 -8.87
C GLU A 42 10.64 -20.69 -9.76
N LYS A 43 9.71 -20.75 -10.73
CA LYS A 43 9.24 -19.55 -11.42
C LYS A 43 8.82 -18.54 -10.37
N PRO A 44 9.26 -17.27 -10.50
CA PRO A 44 9.36 -16.35 -9.39
C PRO A 44 8.01 -16.28 -8.69
N VAL A 45 7.97 -16.88 -7.50
CA VAL A 45 6.97 -16.60 -6.47
C VAL A 45 6.72 -15.11 -6.60
N LEU A 46 5.48 -14.71 -6.88
CA LEU A 46 5.10 -13.31 -7.05
C LEU A 46 5.65 -12.54 -5.86
N VAL A 47 6.87 -12.01 -6.00
CA VAL A 47 7.56 -11.35 -4.90
C VAL A 47 6.77 -10.08 -4.76
N TYR A 48 5.97 -10.03 -3.71
CA TYR A 48 5.08 -8.93 -3.44
C TYR A 48 5.95 -7.71 -3.19
N LYS A 49 6.24 -6.98 -4.27
CA LYS A 49 7.04 -5.78 -4.21
C LYS A 49 6.15 -4.75 -3.50
N PRO A 50 6.60 -4.18 -2.38
CA PRO A 50 5.78 -3.23 -1.64
C PRO A 50 5.38 -2.08 -2.58
N LEU A 51 4.09 -1.77 -2.59
CA LEU A 51 3.45 -0.84 -3.53
C LEU A 51 4.10 0.55 -3.50
N ILE A 52 4.66 0.94 -2.36
CA ILE A 52 5.58 2.05 -2.20
C ILE A 52 6.89 1.54 -1.57
N SER A 53 8.03 1.90 -2.16
CA SER A 53 9.36 1.66 -1.60
C SER A 53 9.51 2.35 -0.23
N ARG A 54 10.35 1.82 0.65
CA ARG A 54 10.64 2.42 1.98
C ARG A 54 11.03 3.90 1.89
N ILE A 55 11.69 4.29 0.80
CA ILE A 55 12.08 5.68 0.52
C ILE A 55 10.87 6.54 0.15
N GLY A 56 9.89 6.00 -0.58
CA GLY A 56 8.67 6.73 -0.93
C GLY A 56 7.85 7.11 0.30
N TRP A 57 7.78 6.23 1.30
CA TRP A 57 7.16 6.55 2.59
C TRP A 57 7.90 7.66 3.35
N LEU A 58 9.23 7.67 3.33
CA LEU A 58 10.02 8.75 3.93
C LEU A 58 9.80 10.09 3.21
N CYS A 59 9.75 10.08 1.88
CA CYS A 59 9.44 11.29 1.10
C CYS A 59 8.06 11.85 1.43
N ILE A 60 7.03 11.01 1.51
CA ILE A 60 5.67 11.44 1.87
C ILE A 60 5.65 12.05 3.28
N ALA A 61 6.25 11.35 4.26
CA ALA A 61 6.31 11.84 5.64
C ALA A 61 7.07 13.18 5.72
N PHE A 62 8.17 13.31 5.00
CA PHE A 62 8.94 14.56 4.96
C PHE A 62 8.12 15.72 4.38
N THR A 63 7.42 15.51 3.27
CA THR A 63 6.57 16.53 2.65
C THR A 63 5.45 16.98 3.58
N VAL A 64 4.79 16.04 4.27
CA VAL A 64 3.75 16.37 5.26
C VAL A 64 4.33 17.16 6.44
N CYS A 65 5.47 16.72 6.97
CA CYS A 65 6.16 17.45 8.05
C CYS A 65 6.62 18.85 7.62
N ALA A 66 7.09 19.01 6.38
CA ALA A 66 7.50 20.31 5.85
C ALA A 66 6.30 21.27 5.71
N LEU A 67 5.16 20.77 5.24
CA LEU A 67 3.91 21.54 5.20
C LEU A 67 3.43 21.92 6.59
N LEU A 68 3.48 20.99 7.55
CA LEU A 68 3.16 21.28 8.95
C LEU A 68 4.10 22.35 9.52
N ALA A 69 5.40 22.21 9.33
CA ALA A 69 6.39 23.20 9.76
C ALA A 69 6.09 24.57 9.13
N TYR A 70 5.83 24.62 7.83
CA TYR A 70 5.45 25.85 7.14
C TYR A 70 4.21 26.49 7.77
N THR A 71 3.16 25.72 8.04
CA THR A 71 1.96 26.25 8.72
C THR A 71 2.28 26.75 10.12
N LEU A 72 3.12 26.06 10.90
CA LEU A 72 3.47 26.48 12.26
C LEU A 72 4.33 27.75 12.27
N PHE A 73 5.33 27.85 11.38
CA PHE A 73 6.19 29.04 11.28
C PHE A 73 5.47 30.24 10.66
N THR A 74 4.44 30.03 9.85
CA THR A 74 3.63 31.13 9.29
C THR A 74 2.48 31.55 10.21
N SER A 75 1.97 30.64 11.03
CA SER A 75 0.90 30.92 12.02
C SER A 75 1.44 31.35 13.39
N THR A 76 2.76 31.46 13.57
CA THR A 76 3.35 32.20 14.70
C THR A 76 3.17 33.72 14.56
N SER A 77 1.96 34.18 14.29
CA SER A 77 1.41 35.30 15.06
C SER A 77 0.84 34.68 16.33
N LEU A 78 1.75 34.29 17.22
CA LEU A 78 1.37 33.96 18.58
C LEU A 78 0.74 35.23 19.14
N GLU A 79 -0.58 35.27 19.25
CA GLU A 79 -1.29 36.22 20.09
C GLU A 79 -0.93 35.92 21.56
N THR A 80 0.34 36.15 21.90
CA THR A 80 0.69 36.50 23.26
C THR A 80 0.08 37.87 23.44
N SER A 81 -1.05 37.91 24.14
CA SER A 81 -1.71 39.13 24.62
C SER A 81 -0.74 39.91 25.50
N ILE A 82 0.18 40.64 24.88
CA ILE A 82 0.94 41.74 25.48
C ILE A 82 0.22 43.01 25.03
N GLY A 83 -0.47 43.63 25.99
CA GLY A 83 -1.43 44.71 25.78
C GLY A 83 -0.84 45.92 25.04
N VAL A 84 -1.00 45.92 23.71
CA VAL A 84 -0.92 47.10 22.88
C VAL A 84 -2.35 47.51 22.57
N SER A 85 -2.69 48.74 22.91
CA SER A 85 -4.05 49.27 22.88
C SER A 85 -4.61 49.37 21.46
N ARG A 86 -5.80 48.79 21.24
CA ARG A 86 -6.60 48.71 20.00
C ARG A 86 -6.89 50.05 19.29
N SER A 87 -6.59 51.17 19.94
CA SER A 87 -6.81 52.52 19.44
C SER A 87 -5.85 52.96 18.33
N VAL A 88 -4.67 52.32 18.22
CA VAL A 88 -3.67 52.64 17.17
C VAL A 88 -4.00 51.94 15.85
N GLU A 89 -4.59 50.75 15.91
CA GLU A 89 -4.90 49.93 14.73
C GLU A 89 -6.07 50.50 13.92
N GLN A 90 -7.10 51.06 14.58
CA GLN A 90 -8.24 51.69 13.91
C GLN A 90 -7.89 52.91 13.04
N GLN A 91 -6.71 53.51 13.23
CA GLN A 91 -6.26 54.63 12.39
C GLN A 91 -5.56 54.17 11.11
N LEU A 92 -5.04 52.93 11.08
CA LEU A 92 -4.25 52.41 9.97
C LEU A 92 -5.12 51.70 8.92
N GLU A 93 -6.28 51.17 9.32
CA GLU A 93 -7.26 50.52 8.43
C GLU A 93 -7.95 51.47 7.43
N GLN A 94 -7.85 52.79 7.65
CA GLN A 94 -8.51 53.81 6.83
C GLN A 94 -7.75 54.14 5.55
N LEU A 95 -6.57 53.54 5.31
CA LEU A 95 -5.69 53.87 4.17
C LEU A 95 -5.39 52.67 3.25
N THR A 96 -5.89 51.48 3.55
CA THR A 96 -5.63 50.22 2.82
C THR A 96 -6.82 49.78 1.97
N PHE A 97 -7.35 50.65 1.09
CA PHE A 97 -8.54 50.37 0.27
C PHE A 97 -8.35 49.38 -0.90
N LEU A 98 -7.42 48.42 -0.79
CA LEU A 98 -7.31 47.27 -1.69
C LEU A 98 -6.89 46.02 -0.90
N PRO A 99 -7.78 45.39 -0.10
CA PRO A 99 -7.46 44.13 0.53
C PRO A 99 -7.78 43.00 -0.47
N LEU A 100 -6.76 42.56 -1.20
CA LEU A 100 -6.71 41.20 -1.74
C LEU A 100 -6.02 40.33 -0.69
N ASP A 101 -6.56 40.35 0.53
CA ASP A 101 -6.04 39.62 1.66
C ASP A 101 -6.50 38.16 1.54
N LEU A 102 -5.65 37.37 0.86
CA LEU A 102 -5.66 35.92 0.93
C LEU A 102 -5.06 35.50 2.29
N GLU A 103 -5.62 36.01 3.39
CA GLU A 103 -5.24 35.62 4.74
C GLU A 103 -5.72 34.20 4.99
N TRP A 104 -4.87 33.24 4.67
CA TRP A 104 -5.09 31.83 4.94
C TRP A 104 -4.93 31.56 6.44
N GLN A 105 -5.91 32.01 7.23
CA GLN A 105 -5.97 31.83 8.67
C GLN A 105 -6.38 30.39 8.97
N VAL A 106 -5.39 29.51 9.16
CA VAL A 106 -5.65 28.10 9.49
C VAL A 106 -6.10 28.03 10.94
N PRO A 107 -7.32 27.53 11.23
CA PRO A 107 -7.81 27.43 12.59
C PRO A 107 -6.98 26.41 13.39
N SER A 108 -6.70 26.71 14.67
CA SER A 108 -5.80 25.89 15.50
C SER A 108 -6.25 24.43 15.61
N SER A 109 -7.56 24.17 15.59
CA SER A 109 -8.13 22.82 15.56
C SER A 109 -7.69 22.00 14.34
N LEU A 110 -7.54 22.65 13.18
CA LEU A 110 -7.07 22.01 11.95
C LEU A 110 -5.59 21.64 12.06
N THR A 111 -4.76 22.50 12.65
CA THR A 111 -3.34 22.22 12.90
C THR A 111 -3.15 21.00 13.80
N TYR A 112 -3.92 20.91 14.89
CA TYR A 112 -3.90 19.73 15.76
C TYR A 112 -4.41 18.48 15.04
N GLY A 113 -5.43 18.61 14.17
CA GLY A 113 -5.93 17.52 13.33
C GLY A 113 -4.89 16.99 12.36
N MET A 114 -4.14 17.87 11.68
CA MET A 114 -3.07 17.47 10.77
C MET A 114 -1.90 16.79 11.51
N LEU A 115 -1.55 17.25 12.71
CA LEU A 115 -0.56 16.58 13.58
C LEU A 115 -1.02 15.17 14.00
N ALA A 116 -2.29 15.01 14.38
CA ALA A 116 -2.84 13.72 14.75
C ALA A 116 -2.83 12.73 13.56
N VAL A 117 -3.18 13.18 12.35
CA VAL A 117 -3.12 12.36 11.13
C VAL A 117 -1.67 12.00 10.77
N ALA A 118 -0.73 12.93 10.93
CA ALA A 118 0.69 12.66 10.68
C ALA A 118 1.26 11.60 11.65
N LEU A 119 0.90 11.69 12.93
CA LEU A 119 1.26 10.69 13.94
C LEU A 119 0.63 9.32 13.64
N TRP A 120 -0.64 9.31 13.26
CA TRP A 120 -1.36 8.09 12.85
C TRP A 120 -0.72 7.42 11.63
N MET A 121 -0.38 8.20 10.60
CA MET A 121 0.37 7.69 9.45
C MET A 121 1.76 7.16 9.84
N GLY A 122 2.46 7.84 10.74
CA GLY A 122 3.75 7.38 11.26
C GLY A 122 3.65 6.02 11.97
N LEU A 123 2.57 5.81 12.73
CA LEU A 123 2.26 4.53 13.38
C LEU A 123 1.98 3.43 12.36
N GLU A 124 1.14 3.68 11.35
CA GLU A 124 0.84 2.73 10.26
C GLU A 124 2.12 2.28 9.51
N ILE A 125 3.01 3.22 9.21
CA ILE A 125 4.30 2.92 8.55
C ILE A 125 5.21 2.06 9.45
N SER A 126 5.22 2.33 10.76
CA SER A 126 6.02 1.59 11.74
C SER A 126 5.49 0.17 11.98
N LEU A 127 4.17 -0.01 11.98
CA LEU A 127 3.51 -1.31 12.08
C LEU A 127 3.69 -2.16 10.81
N GLY A 128 3.67 -1.54 9.62
CA GLY A 128 3.92 -2.21 8.35
C GLY A 128 5.33 -2.83 8.25
N LYS A 129 6.34 -2.24 8.91
CA LYS A 129 7.69 -2.84 9.00
C LYS A 129 7.72 -4.21 9.69
N LYS A 130 6.78 -4.50 10.60
CA LYS A 130 6.76 -5.74 11.39
C LYS A 130 6.01 -6.89 10.75
N ARG A 131 5.19 -6.64 9.72
CA ARG A 131 4.41 -7.70 9.03
C ARG A 131 5.03 -8.20 7.72
N PHE A 132 6.09 -7.56 7.24
CA PHE A 132 6.74 -7.88 5.95
C PHE A 132 8.23 -8.26 6.09
N GLN A 133 8.65 -8.70 7.28
CA GLN A 133 9.90 -9.47 7.48
C GLN A 133 9.56 -10.88 7.94
#